data_AF-A0A374V6W8-F1
#
_entry.id   AF-A0A374V6W8-F1
#
_cell.length_a   1.000
_cell.length_b   1.000
_cell.length_c   1.000
_cell.angle_alpha   90.00
_cell.angle_beta   90.00
_cell.angle_gamma   90.00
#
_symmetry.space_group_name_H-M   'P 1'
#
loop_
_entity.id
_entity.type
_entity.pdbx_description
1 polymer ?
#
loop_
_entity_poly.entity_id
_entity_poly.type
_entity_poly.pdbx_seq_one_letter_code
_entity_poly.pdbx_strand_id
1 'polypeptide(L)'
;MKGLSFSFLRIICALIIGLVLVMFPDRAGEYFIITIGVVFLMPSLISIIGYLVQNAEVKKRFPIEGVGSLLFGLLLIIMAGFFSKFLTIVLGFILVMGGVQQISSLAAARRWMLVPSVFYIVPVLILIAGLIALFNPIGAQKTVFIIIGVTSLVYAVSELINWFKFTRRRPQTPVTSGKITEADNVIEDAEIIG
;
A
#
# COMPACT_ATOMS: atom_id res chain seq x y z
N MET A 1 -1.58 23.49 -17.16
CA MET A 1 -0.49 22.63 -17.68
C MET A 1 0.16 21.70 -16.64
N LYS A 2 -0.33 21.59 -15.39
CA LYS A 2 0.33 20.77 -14.32
C LYS A 2 -0.14 19.29 -14.24
N GLY A 3 -1.27 18.92 -14.84
CA GLY A 3 -1.83 17.56 -14.73
C GLY A 3 -1.21 16.50 -15.66
N LEU A 4 -0.69 16.90 -16.83
CA LEU A 4 -0.09 15.97 -17.80
C LEU A 4 1.27 15.44 -17.33
N SER A 5 2.12 16.31 -16.77
CA SER A 5 3.45 15.92 -16.30
C SER A 5 3.38 14.98 -15.10
N PHE A 6 2.43 15.21 -14.17
CA PHE A 6 2.27 14.33 -13.00
C PHE A 6 1.72 12.95 -13.39
N SER A 7 0.76 12.91 -14.33
CA SER A 7 0.21 11.64 -14.83
C SER A 7 1.27 10.85 -15.61
N PHE A 8 2.04 11.50 -16.49
CA PHE A 8 3.11 10.86 -17.25
C PHE A 8 4.26 10.39 -16.34
N LEU A 9 4.65 11.20 -15.36
CA LEU A 9 5.65 10.82 -14.35
C LEU A 9 5.16 9.62 -13.53
N ARG A 10 3.88 9.58 -13.13
CA ARG A 10 3.29 8.43 -12.43
C ARG A 10 3.36 7.16 -13.28
N ILE A 11 3.06 7.24 -14.58
CA ILE A 11 3.15 6.10 -15.51
C ILE A 11 4.59 5.59 -15.59
N ILE A 12 5.56 6.48 -15.79
CA ILE A 12 6.99 6.11 -15.85
C ILE A 12 7.44 5.51 -14.51
N CYS A 13 7.08 6.12 -13.39
CA CYS A 13 7.41 5.59 -12.06
C CYS A 13 6.79 4.21 -11.84
N ALA A 14 5.51 4.01 -12.15
CA ALA A 14 4.84 2.72 -12.01
C ALA A 14 5.46 1.63 -12.91
N LEU A 15 5.94 2.02 -14.09
CA LEU A 15 6.64 1.12 -15.02
C LEU A 15 8.01 0.73 -14.48
N ILE A 16 8.81 1.68 -14.01
CA ILE A 16 10.13 1.43 -13.41
C ILE A 16 9.97 0.56 -12.16
N ILE A 17 9.08 0.92 -11.24
CA ILE A 17 8.83 0.18 -10.00
C ILE A 17 8.33 -1.23 -10.31
N GLY A 18 7.37 -1.37 -11.24
CA GLY A 18 6.85 -2.66 -11.65
C GLY A 18 7.93 -3.56 -12.24
N LEU A 19 8.78 -3.01 -13.12
CA LEU A 19 9.88 -3.74 -13.73
C LEU A 19 10.92 -4.19 -12.68
N VAL A 20 11.30 -3.29 -11.77
CA VAL A 20 12.26 -3.60 -10.70
C VAL A 20 11.73 -4.71 -9.79
N LEU A 21 10.43 -4.68 -9.44
CA LEU A 21 9.81 -5.72 -8.61
C LEU A 21 9.82 -7.10 -9.28
N VAL A 22 9.59 -7.16 -10.60
CA VAL A 22 9.61 -8.42 -11.36
C VAL A 22 11.03 -8.95 -11.55
N MET A 23 12.00 -8.06 -11.78
CA MET A 23 13.40 -8.45 -12.02
C MET A 23 14.13 -8.85 -10.73
N PHE A 24 13.82 -8.21 -9.60
CA PHE A 24 14.50 -8.44 -8.32
C PHE A 24 13.55 -8.70 -7.14
N PRO A 25 12.65 -9.69 -7.23
CA PRO A 25 11.68 -9.99 -6.17
C PRO A 25 12.37 -10.49 -4.89
N ASP A 26 13.53 -11.13 -5.05
CA ASP A 26 14.32 -11.73 -3.97
C ASP A 26 14.90 -10.69 -3.00
N ARG A 27 15.17 -9.48 -3.49
CA ARG A 27 15.79 -8.40 -2.74
C ARG A 27 14.83 -7.27 -2.41
N ALA A 28 13.69 -7.21 -3.10
CA ALA A 28 12.68 -6.17 -2.91
C ALA A 28 12.28 -6.01 -1.43
N GLY A 29 12.00 -7.11 -0.73
CA GLY A 29 11.60 -7.09 0.68
C GLY A 29 12.66 -6.50 1.61
N GLU A 30 13.91 -6.87 1.40
CA GLU A 30 15.05 -6.35 2.15
C GLU A 30 15.23 -4.84 1.90
N TYR A 31 15.15 -4.42 0.63
CA TYR A 31 15.24 -3.00 0.27
C TYR A 31 14.10 -2.15 0.82
N PHE A 32 12.88 -2.69 0.91
CA PHE A 32 11.77 -1.99 1.57
C PHE A 32 12.10 -1.66 3.03
N ILE A 33 12.64 -2.63 3.78
CA ILE A 33 12.98 -2.43 5.18
C ILE A 33 14.15 -1.48 5.36
N ILE A 34 15.19 -1.60 4.52
CA ILE A 34 16.32 -0.66 4.52
C ILE A 34 15.81 0.75 4.27
N THR A 35 14.91 0.93 3.31
CA THR A 35 14.32 2.25 2.99
C THR A 35 13.56 2.81 4.19
N ILE A 36 12.74 1.99 4.86
CA ILE A 36 12.04 2.40 6.09
C ILE A 36 13.04 2.79 7.18
N GLY A 37 14.11 2.01 7.37
CA GLY A 37 15.19 2.32 8.31
C GLY A 37 15.85 3.67 8.03
N VAL A 38 16.19 3.96 6.76
CA VAL A 38 16.76 5.24 6.34
C VAL A 38 15.79 6.41 6.56
N VAL A 39 14.51 6.22 6.24
CA VAL A 39 13.48 7.25 6.47
C VAL A 39 13.34 7.54 7.97
N PHE A 40 13.49 6.54 8.84
CA PHE A 40 13.50 6.72 10.29
C PHE A 40 14.74 7.46 10.79
N LEU A 41 15.91 7.30 10.16
CA LEU A 41 17.14 7.98 10.61
C LEU A 41 17.05 9.51 10.51
N MET A 42 16.37 10.05 9.50
CA MET A 42 16.25 11.50 9.28
C MET A 42 15.61 12.26 10.46
N PRO A 43 14.38 11.95 10.90
CA PRO A 43 13.76 12.60 12.04
C PRO A 43 14.52 12.32 13.35
N SER A 44 15.14 11.15 13.49
CA SER A 44 15.95 10.82 14.68
C SER A 44 17.18 11.71 14.81
N LEU A 45 17.89 11.95 13.71
CA LEU A 45 19.04 12.85 13.69
C LEU A 45 18.63 14.28 14.07
N ILE A 46 17.52 14.76 13.52
CA ILE A 46 16.98 16.09 13.82
C ILE A 46 16.62 16.20 15.30
N SER A 47 16.00 15.17 15.88
CA SER A 47 15.64 15.13 17.31
C SER A 47 16.86 15.20 18.22
N ILE A 48 17.92 14.44 17.92
CA ILE A 48 19.15 14.39 18.72
C ILE A 48 19.95 15.69 18.58
N ILE A 49 20.13 16.20 17.35
CA ILE A 49 20.83 17.47 17.10
C ILE A 49 20.07 18.62 17.76
N GLY A 50 18.74 18.65 17.66
CA GLY A 50 17.90 19.65 18.31
C GLY A 50 17.99 19.65 19.84
N TYR A 51 18.30 18.51 20.45
CA TYR A 51 18.59 18.41 21.89
C TYR A 51 20.02 18.87 22.23
N LEU A 52 21.02 18.52 21.42
CA LEU A 52 22.43 18.93 21.65
C LEU A 52 22.65 20.45 21.48
N VAL A 53 21.90 21.10 20.58
CA VAL A 53 22.00 22.54 20.32
C VAL A 53 21.15 23.37 21.30
N GLN A 54 20.24 22.75 22.07
CA GLN A 54 19.41 23.45 23.06
C GLN A 54 20.18 23.70 24.37
N ASN A 55 20.14 24.95 24.84
CA ASN A 55 20.78 25.36 26.08
C ASN A 55 20.16 24.66 27.30
N ALA A 56 21.00 24.32 28.27
CA ALA A 56 20.70 23.54 29.49
C ALA A 56 19.64 24.17 30.44
N GLU A 57 19.14 25.38 30.16
CA GLU A 57 18.20 26.11 31.01
C GLU A 57 16.75 25.63 30.85
N VAL A 58 16.39 25.06 29.72
CA VAL A 58 15.06 24.45 29.51
C VAL A 58 15.23 22.96 29.70
N LYS A 59 14.98 22.46 30.92
CA LYS A 59 14.92 21.01 31.24
C LYS A 59 13.86 20.31 30.38
N LYS A 60 14.18 20.02 29.12
CA LYS A 60 13.40 19.12 28.28
C LYS A 60 13.82 17.70 28.60
N ARG A 61 12.81 16.83 28.72
CA ARG A 61 12.99 15.38 28.88
C ARG A 61 13.99 14.89 27.83
N PHE A 62 14.92 14.04 28.23
CA PHE A 62 15.86 13.40 27.30
C PHE A 62 15.10 12.89 26.05
N PRO A 63 15.65 13.07 24.84
CA PRO A 63 15.01 12.62 23.60
C PRO A 63 15.14 11.08 23.47
N ILE A 64 14.51 10.36 24.40
CA ILE A 64 14.45 8.90 24.46
C ILE A 64 13.80 8.37 23.17
N GLU A 65 12.82 9.12 22.64
CA GLU A 65 12.17 8.83 21.35
C GLU A 65 13.14 8.98 20.16
N GLY A 66 14.01 10.00 20.17
CA GLY A 66 15.02 10.23 19.13
C GLY A 66 16.11 9.16 19.13
N VAL A 67 16.60 8.79 20.31
CA VAL A 67 17.60 7.71 20.46
C VAL A 67 17.00 6.35 20.11
N GLY A 68 15.80 6.05 20.59
CA GLY A 68 15.10 4.79 20.30
C GLY A 68 14.81 4.62 18.81
N SER A 69 14.34 5.68 18.14
CA SER A 69 14.11 5.66 16.68
C SER A 69 15.41 5.56 15.87
N LEU A 70 16.51 6.17 16.32
CA LEU A 70 17.81 6.02 15.67
C LEU A 70 18.31 4.58 15.77
N LEU A 71 18.29 4.01 16.97
CA LEU A 71 18.69 2.61 17.21
C LEU A 71 17.80 1.65 16.43
N PHE A 72 16.49 1.89 16.38
CA PHE A 72 15.56 1.07 15.61
C PHE A 72 15.81 1.18 14.10
N GLY A 73 16.01 2.39 13.57
CA GLY A 73 16.33 2.60 12.16
C GLY A 73 17.63 1.91 11.76
N LEU A 74 18.66 2.02 12.60
CA LEU A 74 19.94 1.32 12.39
C LEU A 74 19.78 -0.20 12.48
N LEU A 75 19.02 -0.70 13.44
CA LEU A 75 18.71 -2.13 13.59
C LEU A 75 17.99 -2.67 12.34
N LEU A 76 17.03 -1.92 11.79
CA LEU A 76 16.32 -2.29 10.56
C LEU A 76 17.29 -2.40 9.38
N ILE A 77 18.27 -1.51 9.27
CA ILE A 77 19.25 -1.55 8.18
C ILE A 77 20.18 -2.77 8.33
N ILE A 78 20.68 -3.04 9.54
CA ILE A 78 21.62 -4.14 9.80
C ILE A 78 20.91 -5.50 9.68
N MET A 79 19.68 -5.62 10.19
CA MET A 79 18.92 -6.88 10.27
C MET A 79 17.72 -6.90 9.31
N ALA A 80 17.83 -6.21 8.17
CA ALA A 80 16.74 -6.09 7.19
C ALA A 80 16.23 -7.46 6.72
N GLY A 81 17.14 -8.40 6.44
CA GLY A 81 16.78 -9.75 6.02
C GLY A 81 15.98 -10.54 7.08
N PHE A 82 16.25 -10.33 8.37
CA PHE A 82 15.46 -10.93 9.46
C PHE A 82 14.07 -10.31 9.51
N PHE A 83 13.98 -8.98 9.52
CA PHE A 83 12.70 -8.27 9.56
C PHE A 83 11.82 -8.60 8.34
N SER A 84 12.41 -8.80 7.15
CA SER A 84 11.66 -9.13 5.93
C SER A 84 10.93 -10.47 6.06
N LYS A 85 11.64 -11.46 6.60
CA LYS A 85 11.07 -12.79 6.86
C LYS A 85 10.05 -12.72 7.99
N PHE A 86 10.36 -12.02 9.07
CA PHE A 86 9.48 -11.85 10.21
C PHE A 86 8.14 -11.21 9.80
N LEU A 87 8.18 -10.11 9.03
CA LEU A 87 6.97 -9.47 8.51
C LEU A 87 6.13 -10.42 7.68
N THR A 88 6.76 -11.21 6.81
CA THR A 88 6.03 -12.17 5.97
C THR A 88 5.38 -13.28 6.80
N ILE A 89 6.06 -13.78 7.83
CA ILE A 89 5.51 -14.79 8.76
C ILE A 89 4.33 -14.20 9.54
N VAL A 90 4.47 -12.98 10.07
CA VAL A 90 3.39 -12.28 10.77
C VAL A 90 2.19 -12.07 9.84
N LEU A 91 2.42 -11.65 8.60
CA LEU A 91 1.37 -11.49 7.59
C LEU A 91 0.69 -12.83 7.28
N GLY A 92 1.45 -13.92 7.18
CA GLY A 92 0.93 -15.27 7.02
C GLY A 92 0.02 -15.69 8.18
N PHE A 93 0.44 -15.42 9.41
CA PHE A 93 -0.37 -15.71 10.60
C PHE A 93 -1.68 -14.90 10.61
N ILE A 94 -1.61 -13.60 10.30
CA ILE A 94 -2.79 -12.73 10.17
C ILE A 94 -3.74 -13.26 9.08
N LEU A 95 -3.21 -13.72 7.94
CA LEU A 95 -4.01 -14.32 6.87
C LEU A 95 -4.68 -15.62 7.30
N VAL A 96 -3.98 -16.50 8.00
CA VAL A 96 -4.57 -17.76 8.50
C VAL A 96 -5.70 -17.46 9.49
N MET A 97 -5.46 -16.59 10.46
CA MET A 97 -6.51 -16.19 11.41
C MET A 97 -7.70 -15.53 10.71
N GLY A 98 -7.44 -14.62 9.77
CA GLY A 98 -8.48 -13.97 8.98
C GLY A 98 -9.28 -14.96 8.12
N GLY A 99 -8.61 -15.93 7.50
CA GLY A 99 -9.25 -17.00 6.72
C GLY A 99 -10.14 -17.89 7.58
N VAL A 100 -9.64 -18.34 8.74
CA VAL A 100 -10.42 -19.13 9.71
C VAL A 100 -11.63 -18.34 10.21
N GLN A 101 -11.45 -17.05 10.54
CA GLN A 101 -12.53 -16.18 10.99
C GLN A 101 -13.59 -15.97 9.90
N GLN A 102 -13.18 -15.80 8.64
CA GLN A 102 -14.12 -15.70 7.51
C GLN A 102 -14.89 -17.02 7.29
N ILE A 103 -14.24 -18.17 7.40
CA ILE A 103 -14.94 -19.47 7.29
C ILE A 103 -15.93 -19.64 8.44
N SER A 104 -15.53 -19.29 9.67
CA SER A 104 -16.38 -19.38 10.86
C SER A 104 -17.59 -18.46 10.77
N SER A 105 -17.43 -17.22 10.31
CA SER A 105 -18.55 -16.28 10.14
C SER A 105 -19.53 -16.74 9.06
N LEU A 106 -19.03 -17.27 7.94
CA LEU A 106 -19.85 -17.83 6.88
C LEU A 106 -20.55 -19.13 7.34
N ALA A 107 -19.90 -19.95 8.16
CA ALA A 107 -20.49 -21.16 8.72
C ALA A 107 -21.61 -20.83 9.72
N ALA A 108 -21.46 -19.78 10.53
CA ALA A 108 -22.50 -19.27 11.41
C ALA A 108 -23.69 -18.69 10.62
N ALA A 109 -23.42 -17.94 9.55
CA ALA A 109 -24.45 -17.38 8.66
C ALA A 109 -25.22 -18.47 7.89
N ARG A 110 -24.56 -19.60 7.57
CA ARG A 110 -25.17 -20.76 6.89
C ARG A 110 -26.30 -21.40 7.72
N ARG A 111 -26.38 -21.17 9.03
CA ARG A 111 -27.51 -21.65 9.86
C ARG A 111 -28.83 -20.91 9.58
N TRP A 112 -28.79 -19.74 8.94
CA TRP A 112 -29.97 -18.87 8.78
C TRP A 112 -30.26 -18.50 7.31
N MET A 113 -29.33 -18.77 6.38
CA MET A 113 -29.52 -18.50 4.95
C MET A 113 -28.67 -19.47 4.10
N LEU A 114 -29.16 -19.87 2.92
CA LEU A 114 -28.40 -20.63 1.92
C LEU A 114 -27.26 -19.75 1.35
N VAL A 115 -26.10 -19.79 1.99
CA VAL A 115 -24.92 -19.03 1.57
C VAL A 115 -24.37 -19.61 0.25
N PRO A 116 -24.24 -18.82 -0.83
CA PRO A 116 -23.68 -19.30 -2.08
C PRO A 116 -22.24 -19.81 -1.91
N SER A 117 -21.94 -21.01 -2.40
CA SER A 117 -20.64 -21.69 -2.23
C SER A 117 -19.45 -20.89 -2.76
N VAL A 118 -19.66 -19.96 -3.69
CA VAL A 118 -18.63 -19.06 -4.23
C VAL A 118 -17.97 -18.21 -3.13
N PHE A 119 -18.71 -17.86 -2.07
CA PHE A 119 -18.17 -17.08 -0.95
C PHE A 119 -17.14 -17.84 -0.11
N TYR A 120 -17.05 -19.17 -0.22
CA TYR A 120 -16.01 -19.97 0.46
C TYR A 120 -14.70 -20.03 -0.31
N ILE A 121 -14.69 -19.69 -1.60
CA ILE A 121 -13.47 -19.73 -2.44
C ILE A 121 -12.46 -18.70 -1.93
N VAL A 122 -12.90 -17.46 -1.70
CA VAL A 122 -12.06 -16.36 -1.21
C VAL A 122 -11.36 -16.71 0.12
N PRO A 123 -12.06 -17.10 1.21
CA PRO A 123 -11.40 -17.40 2.47
C PRO A 123 -10.49 -18.63 2.41
N VAL A 124 -10.80 -19.62 1.57
CA VAL A 124 -9.91 -20.77 1.34
C VAL A 124 -8.62 -20.33 0.63
N LEU A 125 -8.71 -19.48 -0.39
CA LEU A 125 -7.54 -18.90 -1.06
C LEU A 125 -6.67 -18.10 -0.08
N ILE A 126 -7.30 -17.29 0.77
CA ILE A 126 -6.62 -16.50 1.82
C ILE A 126 -5.90 -17.43 2.80
N LEU A 127 -6.54 -18.52 3.22
CA LEU A 127 -5.95 -19.47 4.16
C LEU A 127 -4.76 -20.22 3.53
N ILE A 128 -4.87 -20.63 2.26
CA ILE A 128 -3.77 -21.24 1.51
C ILE A 128 -2.60 -20.24 1.38
N ALA A 129 -2.87 -19.00 1.02
CA ALA A 129 -1.85 -17.96 0.92
C ALA A 129 -1.14 -17.72 2.26
N GLY A 130 -1.89 -17.68 3.37
CA GLY A 130 -1.34 -17.57 4.71
C GLY A 130 -0.46 -18.76 5.09
N LEU A 131 -0.88 -19.97 4.74
CA LEU A 131 -0.12 -21.20 5.00
C LEU A 131 1.20 -21.22 4.21
N ILE A 132 1.18 -20.84 2.93
CA ILE A 132 2.38 -20.71 2.09
C ILE A 132 3.33 -19.67 2.68
N ALA A 133 2.82 -18.54 3.19
CA ALA A 133 3.64 -17.51 3.84
C ALA A 133 4.28 -17.96 5.16
N LEU A 134 3.64 -18.87 5.91
CA LEU A 134 4.21 -19.43 7.14
C LEU A 134 5.31 -20.46 6.87
N PHE A 135 5.08 -21.39 5.95
CA PHE A 135 6.05 -22.46 5.66
C PHE A 135 7.17 -22.03 4.71
N ASN A 136 6.91 -21.09 3.81
CA ASN A 136 7.88 -20.57 2.87
C ASN A 136 7.78 -19.04 2.76
N PRO A 137 8.21 -18.30 3.78
CA PRO A 137 8.09 -16.84 3.82
C PRO A 137 8.84 -16.17 2.66
N ILE A 138 10.01 -16.71 2.29
CA ILE A 138 10.82 -16.16 1.20
C ILE A 138 10.09 -16.38 -0.14
N GLY A 139 9.58 -17.58 -0.40
CA GLY A 139 8.84 -17.90 -1.64
C GLY A 139 7.52 -17.14 -1.76
N ALA A 140 6.79 -17.00 -0.64
CA ALA A 140 5.55 -16.23 -0.59
C ALA A 140 5.80 -14.75 -0.90
N GLN A 141 6.81 -14.16 -0.26
CA GLN A 141 7.19 -12.77 -0.48
C GLN A 141 7.56 -12.51 -1.95
N LYS A 142 8.40 -13.38 -2.55
CA LYS A 142 8.77 -13.28 -3.96
C LYS A 142 7.56 -13.32 -4.88
N THR A 143 6.67 -14.29 -4.66
CA THR A 143 5.46 -14.47 -5.45
C THR A 143 4.57 -13.21 -5.38
N VAL A 144 4.37 -12.66 -4.17
CA VAL A 144 3.59 -11.44 -3.98
C VAL A 144 4.21 -10.25 -4.71
N PHE A 145 5.53 -10.06 -4.63
CA PHE A 145 6.21 -8.97 -5.35
C PHE A 145 6.14 -9.13 -6.86
N ILE A 146 6.25 -10.34 -7.39
CA ILE A 146 6.08 -10.60 -8.83
C ILE A 146 4.65 -10.25 -9.26
N ILE A 147 3.63 -10.71 -8.51
CA ILE A 147 2.23 -10.41 -8.82
C ILE A 147 1.98 -8.89 -8.82
N ILE A 148 2.46 -8.19 -7.79
CA ILE A 148 2.34 -6.72 -7.69
C ILE A 148 3.10 -6.04 -8.85
N GLY A 149 4.29 -6.51 -9.18
CA GLY A 149 5.10 -5.98 -10.27
C GLY A 149 4.41 -6.14 -11.64
N VAL A 150 3.91 -7.34 -11.94
CA VAL A 150 3.18 -7.62 -13.18
C VAL A 150 1.89 -6.82 -13.27
N THR A 151 1.09 -6.77 -12.19
CA THR A 151 -0.15 -5.99 -12.19
C THR A 151 0.12 -4.48 -12.35
N SER A 152 1.17 -3.96 -11.72
CA SER A 152 1.64 -2.58 -11.92
C SER A 152 2.08 -2.31 -13.37
N LEU A 153 2.78 -3.25 -14.01
CA LEU A 153 3.18 -3.14 -15.41
C LEU A 153 1.97 -3.12 -16.34
N VAL A 154 1.02 -4.04 -16.16
CA VAL A 154 -0.22 -4.07 -16.95
C VAL A 154 -1.01 -2.77 -16.79
N TYR A 155 -1.11 -2.26 -15.56
CA TYR A 155 -1.73 -0.98 -15.28
C TYR A 155 -1.00 0.19 -15.97
N ALA A 156 0.32 0.29 -15.83
CA ALA A 156 1.13 1.34 -16.43
C ALA A 156 1.05 1.34 -17.96
N VAL A 157 1.07 0.16 -18.59
CA VAL A 157 0.90 0.01 -20.04
C VAL A 157 -0.49 0.43 -20.48
N SER A 158 -1.54 0.05 -19.74
CA SER A 158 -2.92 0.44 -20.03
C SER A 158 -3.10 1.96 -19.97
N GLU A 159 -2.52 2.60 -18.95
CA GLU A 159 -2.53 4.05 -18.78
C GLU A 159 -1.71 4.77 -19.87
N LEU A 160 -0.56 4.20 -20.27
CA LEU A 160 0.26 4.72 -21.35
C LEU A 160 -0.47 4.69 -22.70
N ILE A 161 -1.17 3.60 -22.99
CA ILE A 161 -1.97 3.46 -24.22
C ILE A 161 -3.11 4.48 -24.22
N ASN A 162 -3.82 4.62 -23.10
CA ASN A 162 -4.88 5.61 -22.95
C ASN A 162 -4.34 7.03 -23.17
N TRP A 163 -3.23 7.38 -22.52
CA TRP A 163 -2.58 8.69 -22.69
C TRP A 163 -2.15 8.96 -24.13
N PHE A 164 -1.58 7.97 -24.83
CA PHE A 164 -1.19 8.11 -26.24
C PHE A 164 -2.41 8.36 -27.14
N LYS A 165 -3.52 7.65 -26.89
CA LYS A 165 -4.80 7.83 -27.60
C LYS A 165 -5.40 9.22 -27.36
N PHE A 166 -5.35 9.74 -26.12
CA PHE A 166 -5.78 11.11 -25.79
C PHE A 166 -4.89 12.19 -26.41
N THR A 167 -3.57 11.96 -26.44
CA THR A 167 -2.62 12.91 -27.04
C THR A 167 -2.76 12.97 -28.56
N ARG A 168 -3.12 11.85 -29.20
CA ARG A 168 -3.34 11.77 -30.67
C ARG A 168 -4.73 12.25 -31.11
N ARG A 169 -5.73 12.30 -30.22
CA ARG A 169 -7.09 12.80 -30.48
C ARG A 169 -7.35 14.10 -29.74
N ARG A 170 -6.75 15.21 -30.18
CA ARG A 170 -7.15 16.56 -29.74
C ARG A 170 -8.02 17.24 -30.81
N PRO A 171 -9.33 17.36 -30.60
CA PRO A 171 -10.08 18.60 -30.79
C PRO A 171 -10.02 19.42 -29.50
N GLN A 172 -9.98 20.76 -29.62
CA GLN A 172 -9.93 21.66 -28.47
C GLN A 172 -11.30 21.80 -27.77
N THR A 173 -11.25 22.02 -26.45
CA THR A 173 -12.24 22.60 -25.50
C THR A 173 -13.38 21.73 -24.94
N PRO A 174 -13.88 22.02 -23.70
CA PRO A 174 -13.25 22.66 -22.54
C PRO A 174 -13.28 21.78 -21.27
N VAL A 175 -12.56 22.26 -20.25
CA VAL A 175 -12.42 21.69 -18.91
C VAL A 175 -13.72 21.87 -18.13
N THR A 176 -14.39 20.78 -17.74
CA THR A 176 -15.35 20.83 -16.62
C THR A 176 -14.63 20.42 -15.35
N SER A 177 -14.18 21.46 -14.64
CA SER A 177 -13.92 21.41 -13.22
C SER A 177 -15.23 21.14 -12.48
N GLY A 178 -15.24 20.14 -11.61
CA GLY A 178 -16.24 19.96 -10.56
C GLY A 178 -17.52 19.25 -10.99
N LYS A 179 -17.76 18.08 -10.39
CA LYS A 179 -19.02 17.73 -9.69
C LYS A 179 -18.79 16.43 -8.91
N ILE A 180 -18.39 16.59 -7.66
CA ILE A 180 -19.03 15.82 -6.59
C ILE A 180 -20.47 16.33 -6.54
N THR A 181 -21.41 15.41 -6.34
CA THR A 181 -22.86 15.63 -6.15
C THR A 181 -23.66 15.76 -7.44
N GLU A 182 -24.54 14.78 -7.66
CA GLU A 182 -25.94 14.91 -8.12
C GLU A 182 -26.40 13.57 -8.72
N ALA A 183 -26.72 12.62 -7.85
CA ALA A 183 -27.88 11.76 -8.06
C ALA A 183 -29.01 12.40 -7.24
N ASP A 184 -30.22 12.45 -7.83
CA ASP A 184 -31.46 13.04 -7.33
C ASP A 184 -31.63 14.57 -7.43
N ASN A 185 -31.86 15.03 -8.66
CA ASN A 185 -32.90 16.03 -8.90
C ASN A 185 -34.02 15.35 -9.68
N VAL A 186 -35.22 15.26 -9.09
CA VAL A 186 -36.58 15.40 -9.68
C VAL A 186 -37.56 14.71 -8.73
N ILE A 187 -37.91 15.36 -7.62
CA ILE A 187 -39.24 15.24 -7.01
C ILE A 187 -39.68 16.67 -6.65
N GLU A 188 -40.67 17.13 -7.40
CA GLU A 188 -41.67 18.14 -7.04
C GLU A 188 -41.23 19.61 -6.94
N ASP A 189 -41.25 20.25 -8.11
CA ASP A 189 -41.85 21.58 -8.24
C ASP A 189 -43.35 21.51 -7.86
N ALA A 190 -43.74 22.21 -6.79
CA ALA A 190 -45.08 22.75 -6.58
C ALA A 190 -44.96 23.96 -5.64
N GLU A 191 -45.04 25.18 -6.17
CA GLU A 191 -46.23 26.04 -6.02
C GLU A 191 -46.15 26.92 -4.74
N ILE A 192 -45.66 28.17 -4.85
CA ILE A 192 -46.40 29.45 -4.99
C ILE A 192 -46.50 30.22 -3.65
N ILE A 193 -45.84 31.39 -3.64
CA ILE A 193 -46.19 32.70 -3.04
C ILE A 193 -47.24 32.77 -1.93
N GLY A 194 -46.84 33.46 -0.84
CA GLY A 194 -47.68 34.04 0.21
C GLY A 194 -46.82 34.76 1.23
#